data_AF-A0A945UH91-F1
#
_entry.id   AF-A0A945UH91-F1
#
_cell.length_a   1.000
_cell.length_b   1.000
_cell.length_c   1.000
_cell.angle_alpha   90.00
_cell.angle_beta   90.00
_cell.angle_gamma   90.00
#
_symmetry.space_group_name_H-M   'P 1'
#
loop_
_entity.id
_entity.type
_entity.pdbx_description
1 polymer ?
#
loop_
_entity_poly.entity_id
_entity_poly.type
_entity_poly.pdbx_seq_one_letter_code
_entity_poly.pdbx_strand_id
1 'polypeptide(L)'
;MAIADITGAEMSPGQRYMVLATLSSATMLYAMTLTIANVVLPQMRGAFSASPEEIAWVVTFNLVATAVVTPISGWLANRFGRRKVMLVSALGFTIATIFCGLAESLEAIVLYRIAQGAFG
;
A
#
# COMPACT_ATOMS: atom_id res chain seq x y z
N MET A 1 24.61 -9.56 14.10
CA MET A 1 24.12 -9.66 15.50
C MET A 1 23.14 -8.51 15.78
N ALA A 2 22.01 -8.45 15.05
CA ALA A 2 20.98 -7.42 15.21
C ALA A 2 19.59 -7.93 14.78
N ILE A 3 19.40 -9.25 14.85
CA ILE A 3 18.16 -9.95 14.48
C ILE A 3 17.46 -10.57 15.70
N ALA A 4 18.07 -10.47 16.90
CA ALA A 4 17.62 -11.13 18.12
C ALA A 4 16.80 -10.23 19.07
N ASP A 5 16.66 -8.93 18.77
CA ASP A 5 16.05 -7.97 19.71
C ASP A 5 14.57 -7.62 19.40
N ILE A 6 14.00 -8.26 18.36
CA ILE A 6 12.55 -8.15 18.05
C ILE A 6 11.69 -9.12 18.87
N THR A 7 12.32 -9.90 19.75
CA THR A 7 11.70 -10.95 20.60
C THR A 7 11.43 -10.53 22.05
N GLY A 8 11.50 -9.23 22.36
CA GLY A 8 11.33 -8.71 23.73
C GLY A 8 9.90 -8.41 24.20
N ALA A 9 8.86 -8.69 23.41
CA ALA A 9 7.49 -8.71 23.91
C ALA A 9 7.06 -10.17 23.99
N GLU A 10 6.81 -10.68 25.20
CA GLU A 10 6.09 -11.93 25.39
C GLU A 10 4.66 -11.77 24.85
N MET A 11 4.51 -11.82 23.53
CA MET A 11 3.22 -11.87 22.87
C MET A 11 2.72 -13.30 23.02
N SER A 12 1.55 -13.45 23.65
CA SER A 12 0.85 -14.73 23.71
C SER A 12 0.82 -15.36 22.32
N PRO A 13 0.97 -16.69 22.18
CA PRO A 13 0.90 -17.38 20.88
C PRO A 13 -0.31 -16.94 20.04
N GLY A 14 -1.44 -16.63 20.70
CA GLY A 14 -2.64 -16.08 20.06
C GLY A 14 -2.47 -14.67 19.49
N GLN A 15 -1.83 -13.75 20.23
CA GLN A 15 -1.58 -12.39 19.74
C GLN A 15 -0.61 -12.38 18.56
N ARG A 16 0.39 -13.27 18.58
CA ARG A 16 1.36 -13.44 17.49
C ARG A 16 0.66 -13.91 16.20
N TYR A 17 -0.28 -14.84 16.33
CA TYR A 17 -1.10 -15.29 15.21
C TYR A 17 -2.05 -14.20 14.69
N MET A 18 -2.65 -13.41 15.57
CA MET A 18 -3.52 -12.28 15.17
C MET A 18 -2.75 -11.19 14.39
N VAL A 19 -1.53 -10.86 14.82
CA VAL A 19 -0.68 -9.90 14.11
C VAL A 19 -0.27 -10.44 12.74
N LEU A 20 0.14 -11.72 12.67
CA LEU A 20 0.49 -12.36 11.39
C LEU A 20 -0.72 -12.46 10.44
N ALA A 21 -1.90 -12.80 10.96
CA ALA A 21 -3.13 -12.84 10.18
C ALA A 21 -3.48 -11.46 9.62
N THR A 22 -3.43 -10.42 10.45
CA THR A 22 -3.70 -9.04 10.03
C THR A 22 -2.72 -8.57 8.95
N LEU A 23 -1.42 -8.85 9.13
CA LEU A 23 -0.39 -8.53 8.13
C LEU A 23 -0.61 -9.28 6.81
N SER A 24 -0.91 -10.58 6.89
CA SER A 24 -1.17 -11.41 5.70
C SER A 24 -2.39 -10.91 4.93
N SER A 25 -3.47 -10.55 5.64
CA SER A 25 -4.66 -9.95 5.03
C SER A 25 -4.36 -8.60 4.39
N ALA A 26 -3.58 -7.74 5.04
CA ALA A 26 -3.18 -6.45 4.48
C ALA A 26 -2.37 -6.61 3.18
N THR A 27 -1.36 -7.48 3.17
CA THR A 27 -0.57 -7.78 1.97
C THR A 27 -1.42 -8.38 0.85
N MET A 28 -2.38 -9.25 1.18
CA MET A 28 -3.28 -9.85 0.21
C MET A 28 -4.22 -8.80 -0.41
N LEU A 29 -4.77 -7.89 0.38
CA LEU A 29 -5.58 -6.76 -0.12
C LEU A 29 -4.76 -5.84 -1.04
N TYR A 30 -3.50 -5.60 -0.70
CA TYR A 30 -2.59 -4.84 -1.55
C TYR A 30 -2.34 -5.54 -2.90
N ALA A 31 -2.07 -6.84 -2.90
CA ALA A 31 -1.88 -7.63 -4.12
C ALA A 31 -3.16 -7.67 -5.00
N MET A 32 -4.34 -7.75 -4.38
CA MET A 32 -5.62 -7.63 -5.09
C MET A 32 -5.76 -6.26 -5.77
N THR A 33 -5.36 -5.19 -5.08
CA THR A 33 -5.43 -3.81 -5.59
C THR A 33 -4.56 -3.61 -6.85
N LEU A 34 -3.38 -4.23 -6.88
CA LEU A 34 -2.50 -4.25 -8.06
C LEU A 34 -3.13 -5.02 -9.22
N THR A 35 -3.76 -6.15 -8.92
CA THR A 35 -4.42 -6.99 -9.92
C THR A 35 -5.60 -6.27 -10.55
N ILE A 36 -6.45 -5.62 -9.74
CA ILE A 36 -7.57 -4.80 -10.21
C ILE A 36 -7.05 -3.67 -11.11
N ALA A 37 -5.94 -3.01 -10.74
CA ALA A 37 -5.34 -1.98 -11.59
C ALA A 37 -5.08 -2.53 -12.99
N ASN A 38 -4.35 -3.65 -13.08
CA ASN A 38 -3.96 -4.28 -14.34
C ASN A 38 -5.16 -4.72 -15.19
N VAL A 39 -6.26 -5.16 -14.57
CA VAL A 39 -7.51 -5.53 -15.27
C VAL A 39 -8.23 -4.29 -15.81
N VAL A 40 -8.15 -3.17 -15.11
CA VAL A 40 -8.87 -1.93 -15.44
C VAL A 40 -8.05 -1.01 -16.36
N LEU A 41 -6.72 -1.19 -16.49
CA LEU A 41 -5.88 -0.43 -17.42
C LEU A 41 -6.44 -0.35 -18.85
N PRO A 42 -6.92 -1.45 -19.48
CA PRO A 42 -7.48 -1.38 -20.82
C PRO A 42 -8.77 -0.56 -20.91
N GLN A 43 -9.57 -0.54 -19.83
CA GLN A 43 -10.82 0.22 -19.72
C GLN A 43 -10.53 1.71 -19.47
N MET A 44 -9.50 2.04 -18.68
CA MET A 44 -9.00 3.41 -18.50
C MET A 44 -8.52 4.02 -19.82
N ARG A 45 -7.87 3.24 -20.71
CA ARG A 45 -7.52 3.70 -22.06
C ARG A 45 -8.75 4.18 -22.84
N GLY A 46 -9.84 3.42 -22.76
CA GLY A 46 -11.08 3.74 -23.47
C GLY A 46 -11.88 4.90 -22.83
N ALA A 47 -11.86 5.00 -21.50
CA ALA A 47 -12.60 6.05 -20.77
C ALA A 47 -11.91 7.43 -20.82
N PHE A 48 -10.57 7.46 -20.79
CA PHE A 48 -9.80 8.71 -20.73
C PHE A 48 -9.10 9.07 -22.05
N SER A 49 -9.23 8.27 -23.11
CA SER A 49 -8.48 8.43 -24.37
C SER A 49 -6.96 8.59 -24.19
N ALA A 50 -6.42 8.03 -23.11
CA ALA A 50 -5.01 8.16 -22.72
C ALA A 50 -4.12 7.15 -23.45
N SER A 51 -2.87 7.54 -23.69
CA SER A 51 -1.89 6.68 -24.35
C SER A 51 -1.55 5.44 -23.51
N PRO A 52 -1.10 4.33 -24.15
CA PRO A 52 -0.65 3.14 -23.42
C PRO A 52 0.50 3.42 -22.45
N GLU A 53 1.36 4.40 -22.76
CA GLU A 53 2.49 4.79 -21.91
C GLU A 53 2.03 5.48 -20.63
N GLU A 54 1.09 6.43 -20.70
CA GLU A 54 0.54 7.13 -19.52
C GLU A 54 -0.11 6.17 -18.52
N ILE A 55 -0.74 5.11 -19.01
CA ILE A 55 -1.41 4.10 -18.18
C ILE A 55 -0.40 3.13 -17.54
N ALA A 56 0.71 2.82 -18.20
CA ALA A 56 1.80 2.05 -17.61
C ALA A 56 2.50 2.80 -16.45
N TRP A 57 2.56 4.14 -16.53
CA TRP A 57 3.10 4.97 -15.45
C TRP A 57 2.30 4.85 -14.14
N VAL A 58 0.97 4.62 -14.19
CA VAL A 58 0.12 4.44 -13.00
C VAL A 58 0.63 3.32 -12.09
N VAL A 59 0.91 2.15 -12.69
CA VAL A 59 1.37 0.96 -11.93
C VAL A 59 2.83 1.11 -11.53
N THR A 60 3.64 1.67 -12.43
CA THR A 60 5.07 1.91 -12.18
C THR A 60 5.27 2.82 -10.98
N PHE A 61 4.56 3.96 -10.93
CA PHE A 61 4.68 4.89 -9.82
C PHE A 61 4.16 4.34 -8.49
N ASN A 62 3.10 3.52 -8.52
CA ASN A 62 2.64 2.82 -7.32
C ASN A 62 3.74 1.88 -6.78
N LEU A 63 4.37 1.07 -7.62
CA LEU A 63 5.45 0.17 -7.23
C LEU A 63 6.67 0.93 -6.69
N VAL A 64 7.08 2.01 -7.36
CA VAL A 64 8.21 2.85 -6.94
C VAL A 64 7.91 3.50 -5.59
N ALA A 65 6.71 4.04 -5.39
CA ALA A 65 6.30 4.64 -4.12
C ALA A 65 6.37 3.62 -2.97
N THR A 66 5.80 2.43 -3.16
CA THR A 66 5.84 1.35 -2.18
C THR A 66 7.28 0.90 -1.89
N ALA A 67 8.12 0.78 -2.92
CA ALA A 67 9.52 0.40 -2.77
C ALA A 67 10.33 1.43 -1.95
N VAL A 68 10.06 2.73 -2.14
CA VAL A 68 10.71 3.82 -1.39
C VAL A 68 10.19 3.89 0.04
N VAL A 69 8.89 3.67 0.27
CA VAL A 69 8.31 3.79 1.61
C VAL A 69 8.57 2.55 2.47
N THR A 70 8.78 1.38 1.88
CA THR A 70 9.12 0.14 2.63
C THR A 70 10.30 0.31 3.60
N PRO A 71 11.48 0.86 3.22
CA PRO A 71 12.55 1.11 4.17
C PRO A 71 12.23 2.25 5.15
N ILE A 72 11.49 3.27 4.71
CA ILE A 72 11.10 4.43 5.53
C ILE A 72 10.15 4.00 6.65
N SER A 73 9.21 3.09 6.37
CA SER A 73 8.24 2.57 7.34
C SER A 73 8.95 1.81 8.47
N GLY A 74 10.07 1.14 8.18
CA GLY A 74 10.93 0.52 9.20
C GLY A 74 11.55 1.54 10.16
N TRP A 75 12.08 2.65 9.64
CA TRP A 75 12.59 3.75 10.46
C TRP A 75 11.47 4.43 11.27
N LEU A 76 10.32 4.68 10.63
CA LEU A 76 9.16 5.31 11.25
C LEU A 76 8.58 4.44 12.38
N ALA A 77 8.52 3.12 12.18
CA ALA A 77 8.04 2.16 13.15
C ALA A 77 8.95 2.09 14.39
N ASN A 78 10.26 2.23 14.20
CA ASN A 78 11.24 2.30 15.29
C ASN A 78 11.15 3.63 16.05
N ARG A 79 10.83 4.75 15.38
CA ARG A 79 10.77 6.09 15.99
C ARG A 79 9.45 6.40 16.70
N PHE A 80 8.32 5.99 16.12
CA PHE A 80 6.96 6.34 16.58
C PHE A 80 6.17 5.18 17.17
N GLY A 81 6.72 3.96 17.10
CA GLY A 81 6.10 2.74 17.60
C GLY A 81 5.27 2.00 16.54
N ARG A 82 5.54 0.70 16.38
CA ARG A 82 4.95 -0.20 15.37
C ARG A 82 3.42 -0.12 15.29
N ARG A 83 2.72 -0.09 16.43
CA ARG A 83 1.24 -0.06 16.47
C ARG A 83 0.64 1.22 15.86
N LYS A 84 1.24 2.38 16.14
CA LYS A 84 0.74 3.67 15.61
C LYS A 84 0.98 3.79 14.12
N VAL A 85 2.16 3.39 13.66
CA VAL A 85 2.52 3.39 12.23
C VAL A 85 1.59 2.46 11.45
N MET A 86 1.35 1.23 11.95
CA MET A 86 0.46 0.27 11.30
C MET A 86 -0.99 0.78 11.19
N LEU A 87 -1.51 1.47 12.22
CA LEU A 87 -2.85 2.07 12.18
C LEU A 87 -2.94 3.26 11.21
N VAL A 88 -1.92 4.14 11.19
CA VAL A 88 -1.88 5.29 10.28
C VAL A 88 -1.76 4.83 8.83
N SER A 89 -0.90 3.85 8.55
CA SER A 89 -0.78 3.21 7.23
C SER A 89 -2.10 2.58 6.79
N ALA A 90 -2.77 1.81 7.65
CA ALA A 90 -4.06 1.19 7.31
C ALA A 90 -5.17 2.23 7.01
N LEU A 91 -5.24 3.30 7.81
CA LEU A 91 -6.17 4.42 7.57
C LEU A 91 -5.84 5.16 6.27
N GLY A 92 -4.57 5.50 6.04
CA GLY A 92 -4.11 6.17 4.83
C GLY A 92 -4.38 5.33 3.58
N PHE A 93 -4.13 4.02 3.65
CA PHE A 93 -4.41 3.07 2.57
C PHE A 93 -5.92 3.03 2.25
N THR A 94 -6.77 2.97 3.27
CA THR A 94 -8.23 2.90 3.08
C THR A 94 -8.76 4.19 2.46
N ILE A 95 -8.32 5.35 2.96
CA ILE A 95 -8.71 6.66 2.43
C ILE A 95 -8.26 6.81 0.97
N ALA A 96 -7.01 6.48 0.67
CA ALA A 96 -6.48 6.53 -0.70
C ALA A 96 -7.25 5.59 -1.64
N THR A 97 -7.67 4.41 -1.17
CA THR A 97 -8.50 3.47 -1.94
C THR A 97 -9.85 4.09 -2.32
N ILE A 98 -10.50 4.79 -1.38
CA ILE A 98 -11.79 5.46 -1.64
C ILE A 98 -11.60 6.57 -2.68
N PHE A 99 -10.55 7.38 -2.55
CA PHE A 99 -10.25 8.44 -3.52
C PHE A 99 -9.91 7.90 -4.91
N CYS A 100 -9.22 6.76 -5.02
CA CYS A 100 -9.01 6.06 -6.29
C CYS A 100 -10.33 5.70 -6.99
N GLY A 101 -11.39 5.37 -6.23
CA GLY A 101 -12.71 5.04 -6.78
C GLY A 101 -13.54 6.25 -7.21
N LEU A 102 -13.24 7.44 -6.66
CA LEU A 102 -13.92 8.71 -6.96
C LEU A 102 -13.18 9.57 -8.00
N ALA A 103 -12.06 9.09 -8.52
CA ALA A 103 -11.19 9.90 -9.38
C ALA A 103 -11.75 10.02 -10.80
N GLU A 104 -11.89 11.27 -11.27
CA GLU A 104 -12.44 11.61 -12.59
C GLU A 104 -11.35 11.90 -13.65
N SER A 105 -10.07 11.80 -13.30
CA SER A 105 -8.96 12.02 -14.24
C SER A 105 -7.83 11.01 -14.04
N LEU A 106 -7.10 10.74 -15.13
CA LEU A 106 -5.96 9.82 -15.11
C LEU A 106 -4.88 10.27 -14.12
N GLU A 107 -4.56 11.56 -14.10
CA GLU A 107 -3.56 12.14 -13.20
C GLU A 107 -3.97 11.99 -11.73
N ALA A 108 -5.25 12.22 -11.41
CA ALA A 108 -5.76 12.01 -10.05
C ALA A 108 -5.67 10.54 -9.64
N ILE A 109 -6.00 9.61 -10.54
CA ILE A 109 -5.84 8.17 -10.31
C ILE A 109 -4.38 7.82 -10.02
N VAL A 110 -3.42 8.33 -10.79
CA VAL A 110 -1.98 8.12 -10.55
C VAL A 110 -1.59 8.62 -9.16
N LEU A 111 -2.01 9.84 -8.81
CA LEU A 111 -1.63 10.48 -7.55
C LEU A 111 -2.19 9.75 -6.33
N TYR A 112 -3.45 9.31 -6.39
CA TYR A 112 -4.05 8.50 -5.32
C TYR A 112 -3.45 7.10 -5.25
N ARG A 113 -3.06 6.49 -6.38
CA ARG A 113 -2.34 5.20 -6.41
C ARG A 113 -0.95 5.31 -5.78
N ILE A 114 -0.23 6.40 -6.02
CA ILE A 114 1.06 6.68 -5.36
C ILE A 114 0.85 6.80 -3.86
N ALA A 115 -0.14 7.57 -3.41
CA ALA A 115 -0.47 7.70 -1.99
C ALA A 115 -0.85 6.34 -1.38
N GLN A 116 -1.66 5.55 -2.07
CA GLN A 116 -2.07 4.22 -1.64
C GLN A 116 -0.86 3.26 -1.50
N GLY A 117 0.10 3.31 -2.44
CA GLY A 117 1.35 2.55 -2.36
C GLY A 117 2.28 3.02 -1.23
N ALA A 118 2.33 4.34 -0.99
CA ALA A 118 3.09 4.90 0.12
C ALA A 118 2.55 4.48 1.49
N PHE A 119 1.25 4.21 1.63
CA PHE A 119 0.66 3.75 2.89
C PHE A 119 0.54 2.21 2.99
N GLY A 120 0.81 1.47 1.92
CA GLY A 120 0.63 0.02 1.79
C GLY A 120 1.74 -0.82 2.40
#